data_AF-A0AAD6T974-F1
#
_entry.id   AF-A0AAD6T974-F1
#
_cell.length_a   1.000
_cell.length_b   1.000
_cell.length_c   1.000
_cell.angle_alpha   90.00
_cell.angle_beta   90.00
_cell.angle_gamma   90.00
#
_symmetry.space_group_name_H-M   'P 1'
#
loop_
_entity.id
_entity.type
_entity.pdbx_description
1 polymer ?
#
loop_
_entity_poly.entity_id
_entity_poly.type
_entity_poly.pdbx_seq_one_letter_code
_entity_poly.pdbx_strand_id
1 'polypeptide(L)'
;MAFIRLAARLKDKVTTAQPPSHHAADTPEDLPEGIRTFLGSAVDLPTEYVDGCWKAFSSFIWKYDDKGKTKGSEADAFRKFGLDNVLASRMLFPPTHYCNTPGCTYTSLLRDKDGPSKAVLYTLSDGACATFASHLSCPGCRTRYYPNYAVRNGIRVYYGKIPNEIQVTEHQYVERAVLNLFTNLLLISWTFATNGARVYNEALPQPENFPDHPDWMDTSFKLRPEHGWDGFVLLSLLQDYEARQVTLRVPHTGDQQERFTAAMHIIDSSKLLTRNAIKLCFNFAQT
;
A
#
# COMPACT_ATOMS: atom_id res chain seq x y z
N MET A 1 -17.47 -10.71 -17.70
CA MET A 1 -17.30 -9.70 -16.62
C MET A 1 -16.03 -9.89 -15.79
N ALA A 2 -15.63 -11.12 -15.41
CA ALA A 2 -14.42 -11.36 -14.61
C ALA A 2 -13.15 -10.74 -15.23
N PHE A 3 -12.91 -10.96 -16.54
CA PHE A 3 -11.79 -10.37 -17.28
C PHE A 3 -11.66 -8.85 -17.06
N ILE A 4 -12.77 -8.12 -17.22
CA ILE A 4 -12.82 -6.66 -17.08
C ILE A 4 -12.42 -6.23 -15.67
N ARG A 5 -12.97 -6.89 -14.64
CA ARG A 5 -12.70 -6.52 -13.24
C ARG A 5 -11.26 -6.84 -12.83
N LEU A 6 -10.76 -8.02 -13.20
CA LEU A 6 -9.36 -8.40 -12.96
C LEU A 6 -8.39 -7.43 -13.66
N ALA A 7 -8.63 -7.11 -14.93
CA ALA A 7 -7.80 -6.18 -15.68
C ALA A 7 -7.87 -4.75 -15.14
N ALA A 8 -9.06 -4.29 -14.70
CA ALA A 8 -9.23 -2.95 -14.12
C ALA A 8 -8.43 -2.77 -12.82
N ARG A 9 -8.21 -3.83 -12.05
CA ARG A 9 -7.35 -3.81 -10.84
C ARG A 9 -5.87 -3.71 -11.14
N LEU A 10 -5.45 -4.05 -12.36
CA LEU A 10 -4.05 -4.08 -12.78
C LEU A 10 -3.61 -2.81 -13.50
N LYS A 11 -4.45 -1.77 -13.61
CA LYS A 11 -4.12 -0.54 -14.38
C LYS A 11 -2.80 0.10 -14.00
N ASP A 12 -2.50 0.21 -12.70
CA ASP A 12 -1.25 0.81 -12.25
C ASP A 12 -0.04 -0.04 -12.68
N LYS A 13 -0.18 -1.37 -12.61
CA LYS A 13 0.84 -2.31 -13.09
C LYS A 13 1.01 -2.25 -14.61
N VAL A 14 -0.09 -2.15 -15.36
CA VAL A 14 -0.05 -1.96 -16.82
C VAL A 14 0.64 -0.65 -17.17
N THR A 15 0.25 0.46 -16.53
CA THR A 15 0.80 1.82 -16.73
C THR A 15 2.30 1.85 -16.48
N THR A 16 2.74 1.31 -15.34
CA THR A 16 4.16 1.27 -14.95
C THR A 16 5.02 0.37 -15.84
N ALA A 17 4.42 -0.51 -16.64
CA ALA A 17 5.12 -1.32 -17.63
C ALA A 17 5.24 -0.67 -19.03
N GLN A 18 4.50 0.42 -19.31
CA GLN A 18 4.52 1.07 -20.63
C GLN A 18 5.86 1.77 -20.95
N PRO A 19 6.09 2.33 -22.15
CA PRO A 19 7.25 3.18 -22.44
C PRO A 19 7.17 4.56 -21.75
N PRO A 20 8.29 5.24 -21.44
CA PRO A 20 8.29 6.57 -20.77
C PRO A 20 7.47 7.67 -21.46
N SER A 21 7.28 7.54 -22.78
CA SER A 21 6.44 8.42 -23.60
C SER A 21 4.93 8.19 -23.41
N HIS A 22 4.52 7.07 -22.82
CA HIS A 22 3.11 6.73 -22.59
C HIS A 22 2.49 7.66 -21.56
N HIS A 23 1.27 8.11 -21.83
CA HIS A 23 0.51 8.95 -20.91
C HIS A 23 -0.39 8.08 -20.01
N ALA A 24 -0.35 8.29 -18.70
CA ALA A 24 -1.02 7.43 -17.72
C ALA A 24 -2.56 7.40 -17.88
N ALA A 25 -3.15 8.48 -18.42
CA ALA A 25 -4.59 8.51 -18.69
C ALA A 25 -4.99 7.73 -19.95
N ASP A 26 -4.02 7.37 -20.79
CA ASP A 26 -4.27 6.76 -22.09
C ASP A 26 -4.27 5.24 -21.94
N THR A 27 -5.23 4.60 -22.61
CA THR A 27 -5.33 3.15 -22.63
C THR A 27 -4.19 2.58 -23.49
N PRO A 28 -3.33 1.70 -22.96
CA PRO A 28 -2.27 1.09 -23.73
C PRO A 28 -2.81 0.11 -24.79
N GLU A 29 -2.13 0.08 -25.93
CA GLU A 29 -2.47 -0.80 -27.06
C GLU A 29 -2.29 -2.28 -26.69
N ASP A 30 -1.18 -2.61 -26.02
CA ASP A 30 -0.81 -3.98 -25.67
C ASP A 30 -0.66 -4.19 -24.16
N LEU A 31 -1.01 -5.41 -23.72
CA LEU A 31 -0.78 -5.85 -22.35
C LEU A 31 0.63 -6.42 -22.17
N PRO A 32 1.30 -6.11 -21.03
CA PRO A 32 2.51 -6.81 -20.60
C PRO A 32 2.29 -8.32 -20.50
N GLU A 33 3.31 -9.11 -20.85
CA GLU A 33 3.24 -10.57 -20.92
C GLU A 33 2.73 -11.21 -19.62
N GLY A 34 3.28 -10.85 -18.46
CA GLY A 34 2.83 -11.42 -17.18
C GLY A 34 1.36 -11.13 -16.85
N ILE A 35 0.83 -9.97 -17.29
CA ILE A 35 -0.60 -9.64 -17.13
C ILE A 35 -1.45 -10.45 -18.11
N ARG A 36 -0.96 -10.64 -19.34
CA ARG A 36 -1.62 -11.46 -20.36
C ARG A 36 -1.75 -12.92 -19.91
N THR A 37 -0.66 -13.50 -19.41
CA THR A 37 -0.60 -14.85 -18.84
C THR A 37 -1.56 -14.98 -17.66
N PHE A 38 -1.49 -14.05 -16.70
CA PHE A 38 -2.40 -14.04 -15.55
C PHE A 38 -3.87 -14.00 -15.96
N LEU A 39 -4.26 -13.07 -16.84
CA LEU A 39 -5.65 -12.93 -17.27
C LEU A 39 -6.12 -14.19 -18.02
N GLY A 40 -5.29 -14.74 -18.91
CA GLY A 40 -5.58 -15.99 -19.60
C GLY A 40 -5.86 -17.14 -18.64
N SER A 41 -4.97 -17.39 -17.68
CA SER A 41 -5.15 -18.44 -16.68
C SER A 41 -6.34 -18.18 -15.74
N ALA A 42 -6.56 -16.92 -15.34
CA ALA A 42 -7.61 -16.56 -14.40
C ALA A 42 -9.03 -16.71 -14.96
N VAL A 43 -9.22 -16.57 -16.27
CA VAL A 43 -10.52 -16.73 -16.93
C VAL A 43 -10.58 -17.92 -17.89
N ASP A 44 -9.58 -18.80 -17.84
CA ASP A 44 -9.46 -19.99 -18.70
C ASP A 44 -9.57 -19.67 -20.20
N LEU A 45 -8.82 -18.66 -20.63
CA LEU A 45 -8.73 -18.23 -22.03
C LEU A 45 -7.33 -18.45 -22.60
N PRO A 46 -7.21 -19.02 -23.82
CA PRO A 46 -5.95 -19.02 -24.56
C PRO A 46 -5.46 -17.58 -24.82
N THR A 47 -4.14 -17.41 -24.86
CA THR A 47 -3.47 -16.10 -24.99
C THR A 47 -3.96 -15.26 -26.18
N GLU A 48 -4.27 -15.90 -27.30
CA GLU A 48 -4.82 -15.24 -28.50
C GLU A 48 -6.17 -14.54 -28.24
N TYR A 49 -7.02 -15.10 -27.38
CA TYR A 49 -8.30 -14.49 -27.02
C TYR A 49 -8.14 -13.39 -25.97
N VAL A 50 -7.07 -13.42 -25.17
CA VAL A 50 -6.75 -12.36 -24.20
C VAL A 50 -6.50 -11.04 -24.93
N ASP A 51 -5.73 -11.07 -26.02
CA ASP A 51 -5.44 -9.87 -26.83
C ASP A 51 -6.69 -9.36 -27.54
N GLY A 52 -7.54 -10.25 -28.05
CA GLY A 52 -8.85 -9.88 -28.60
C GLY A 52 -9.77 -9.24 -27.55
N CYS A 53 -9.82 -9.80 -26.35
CA CYS A 53 -10.58 -9.26 -25.23
C CYS A 53 -10.04 -7.89 -24.79
N TRP A 54 -8.72 -7.73 -24.71
CA TRP A 54 -8.12 -6.43 -24.40
C TRP A 54 -8.49 -5.40 -25.45
N LYS A 55 -8.30 -5.68 -26.75
CA LYS A 55 -8.69 -4.76 -27.84
C LYS A 55 -10.16 -4.37 -27.79
N ALA A 56 -11.03 -5.32 -27.45
CA ALA A 56 -12.48 -5.06 -27.35
C ALA A 56 -12.87 -4.23 -26.12
N PHE A 57 -12.23 -4.46 -24.96
CA PHE A 57 -12.69 -3.93 -23.67
C PHE A 57 -11.74 -2.92 -23.01
N SER A 58 -10.54 -2.68 -23.53
CA SER A 58 -9.50 -1.88 -22.87
C SER A 58 -9.97 -0.47 -22.52
N SER A 59 -10.66 0.20 -23.46
CA SER A 59 -11.21 1.55 -23.23
C SER A 59 -12.25 1.60 -22.12
N PHE A 60 -13.07 0.54 -21.99
CA PHE A 60 -14.04 0.40 -20.90
C PHE A 60 -13.33 0.09 -19.60
N ILE A 61 -12.41 -0.89 -19.61
CA ILE A 61 -11.58 -1.26 -18.46
C ILE A 61 -10.88 -0.03 -17.90
N TRP A 62 -10.26 0.80 -18.76
CA TRP A 62 -9.50 1.98 -18.34
C TRP A 62 -10.36 3.04 -17.64
N LYS A 63 -11.62 3.16 -18.02
CA LYS A 63 -12.60 4.08 -17.39
C LYS A 63 -13.33 3.46 -16.19
N TYR A 64 -13.30 2.13 -16.05
CA TYR A 64 -13.99 1.41 -14.99
C TYR A 64 -13.32 1.68 -13.64
N ASP A 65 -14.04 2.31 -12.72
CA ASP A 65 -13.56 2.61 -11.36
C ASP A 65 -13.85 1.41 -10.43
N ASP A 66 -12.89 0.49 -10.32
CA ASP A 66 -13.02 -0.65 -9.40
C ASP A 66 -12.55 -0.30 -7.99
N LYS A 67 -13.33 0.53 -7.29
CA LYS A 67 -13.13 0.78 -5.85
C LYS A 67 -13.60 -0.37 -4.96
N GLY A 68 -14.16 -1.42 -5.54
CA GLY A 68 -14.64 -2.58 -4.79
C GLY A 68 -13.50 -3.37 -4.16
N LYS A 69 -13.77 -4.03 -3.04
CA LYS A 69 -12.88 -5.08 -2.52
C LYS A 69 -13.00 -6.32 -3.41
N THR A 70 -11.87 -6.91 -3.80
CA THR A 70 -11.84 -8.23 -4.46
C THR A 70 -12.46 -9.25 -3.51
N LYS A 71 -13.47 -10.00 -3.96
CA LYS A 71 -14.12 -11.04 -3.15
C LYS A 71 -14.32 -12.30 -3.98
N GLY A 72 -14.33 -13.45 -3.29
CA GLY A 72 -14.59 -14.75 -3.89
C GLY A 72 -13.60 -15.11 -4.98
N SER A 73 -14.11 -15.57 -6.12
CA SER A 73 -13.33 -16.17 -7.20
C SER A 73 -12.24 -15.28 -7.80
N GLU A 74 -12.35 -13.95 -7.70
CA GLU A 74 -11.30 -13.05 -8.18
C GLU A 74 -10.08 -13.04 -7.26
N ALA A 75 -10.31 -13.12 -5.95
CA ALA A 75 -9.22 -13.21 -4.99
C ALA A 75 -8.51 -14.56 -5.13
N ASP A 76 -9.28 -15.64 -5.35
CA ASP A 76 -8.75 -16.96 -5.70
C ASP A 76 -7.85 -16.93 -6.93
N ALA A 77 -8.27 -16.22 -7.99
CA ALA A 77 -7.49 -16.11 -9.21
C ALA A 77 -6.13 -15.44 -8.97
N PHE A 78 -6.09 -14.34 -8.20
CA PHE A 78 -4.82 -13.68 -7.84
C PHE A 78 -3.91 -14.58 -7.00
N ARG A 79 -4.48 -15.32 -6.03
CA ARG A 79 -3.70 -16.25 -5.21
C ARG A 79 -3.10 -17.38 -6.04
N LYS A 80 -3.89 -17.95 -6.95
CA LYS A 80 -3.52 -19.13 -7.72
C LYS A 80 -2.59 -18.82 -8.90
N PHE A 81 -2.79 -17.69 -9.58
CA PHE A 81 -2.12 -17.39 -10.85
C PHE A 81 -1.34 -16.06 -10.84
N GLY A 82 -1.55 -15.21 -9.83
CA GLY A 82 -0.97 -13.87 -9.79
C GLY A 82 0.48 -13.84 -9.34
N LEU A 83 0.86 -14.69 -8.38
CA LEU A 83 2.17 -14.60 -7.71
C LEU A 83 3.34 -14.88 -8.65
N ASP A 84 3.21 -15.87 -9.54
CA ASP A 84 4.22 -16.19 -10.58
C ASP A 84 4.50 -15.00 -11.51
N ASN A 85 3.51 -14.11 -11.65
CA ASN A 85 3.56 -12.91 -12.49
C ASN A 85 3.82 -11.63 -11.68
N VAL A 86 4.13 -11.74 -10.39
CA VAL A 86 4.34 -10.61 -9.46
C VAL A 86 3.11 -9.71 -9.39
N LEU A 87 1.93 -10.34 -9.34
CA LEU A 87 0.63 -9.69 -9.25
C LEU A 87 -0.08 -10.11 -7.96
N ALA A 88 -0.80 -9.15 -7.37
CA ALA A 88 -1.65 -9.38 -6.21
C ALA A 88 -2.95 -8.60 -6.36
N SER A 89 -3.99 -9.03 -5.65
CA SER A 89 -5.31 -8.38 -5.71
C SER A 89 -5.30 -6.94 -5.17
N ARG A 90 -4.31 -6.59 -4.32
CA ARG A 90 -4.15 -5.29 -3.66
C ARG A 90 -2.71 -4.78 -3.74
N MET A 91 -2.16 -4.70 -4.95
CA MET A 91 -0.86 -4.08 -5.17
C MET A 91 -0.86 -2.63 -4.69
N LEU A 92 0.25 -2.20 -4.09
CA LEU A 92 0.40 -0.86 -3.52
C LEU A 92 1.26 -0.02 -4.46
N PHE A 93 0.75 1.15 -4.86
CA PHE A 93 1.44 2.09 -5.74
C PHE A 93 1.48 3.48 -5.12
N PRO A 94 2.49 4.30 -5.46
CA PRO A 94 2.44 5.73 -5.17
C PRO A 94 1.23 6.38 -5.86
N PRO A 95 0.63 7.43 -5.28
CA PRO A 95 -0.55 8.10 -5.84
C PRO A 95 -0.25 8.98 -7.05
N THR A 96 0.97 8.92 -7.60
CA THR A 96 1.40 9.70 -8.76
C THR A 96 2.26 8.84 -9.67
N HIS A 97 2.04 8.96 -10.98
CA HIS A 97 2.89 8.37 -12.00
C HIS A 97 3.84 9.37 -12.65
N TYR A 98 3.77 10.64 -12.25
CA TYR A 98 4.60 11.72 -12.75
C TYR A 98 5.36 12.40 -11.61
N CYS A 99 6.49 13.01 -11.95
CA CYS A 99 7.22 13.81 -10.97
C CYS A 99 6.43 15.09 -10.66
N ASN A 100 5.93 15.18 -9.44
CA ASN A 100 5.29 16.38 -8.90
C ASN A 100 6.22 17.21 -8.00
N THR A 101 7.53 16.92 -8.04
CA THR A 101 8.52 17.62 -7.22
C THR A 101 8.72 19.04 -7.75
N PRO A 102 8.56 20.09 -6.92
CA PRO A 102 8.78 21.48 -7.36
C PRO A 102 10.17 21.68 -7.98
N GLY A 103 10.20 22.30 -9.16
CA GLY A 103 11.42 22.59 -9.92
C GLY A 103 11.97 21.43 -10.73
N CYS A 104 11.32 20.25 -10.75
CA CYS A 104 11.73 19.17 -11.64
C CYS A 104 11.09 19.34 -13.04
N THR A 105 11.91 19.24 -14.08
CA THR A 105 11.47 19.33 -15.49
C THR A 105 11.16 17.97 -16.13
N TYR A 106 11.29 16.87 -15.38
CA TYR A 106 11.00 15.53 -15.90
C TYR A 106 9.50 15.30 -16.01
N THR A 107 8.99 15.20 -17.24
CA THR A 107 7.55 15.10 -17.56
C THR A 107 7.11 13.69 -17.98
N SER A 108 8.04 12.79 -18.25
CA SER A 108 7.75 11.42 -18.64
C SER A 108 7.24 10.58 -17.47
N LEU A 109 6.66 9.41 -17.78
CA LEU A 109 6.18 8.49 -16.77
C LEU A 109 7.34 8.03 -15.86
N LEU A 110 7.07 7.98 -14.56
CA LEU A 110 8.00 7.45 -13.58
C LEU A 110 8.09 5.92 -13.69
N ARG A 111 9.26 5.38 -13.36
CA ARG A 111 9.54 3.95 -13.50
C ARG A 111 9.92 3.33 -12.17
N ASP A 112 9.47 2.11 -12.01
CA ASP A 112 10.06 1.21 -11.04
C ASP A 112 11.38 0.68 -11.61
N LYS A 113 12.47 0.91 -10.91
CA LYS A 113 13.81 0.48 -11.35
C LYS A 113 14.12 -0.93 -10.85
N ASP A 114 13.71 -1.22 -9.62
CA ASP A 114 14.12 -2.42 -8.89
C ASP A 114 13.00 -3.48 -8.87
N GLY A 115 11.84 -3.14 -9.44
CA GLY A 115 10.64 -3.96 -9.42
C GLY A 115 9.90 -3.81 -8.09
N PRO A 116 8.64 -4.30 -8.04
CA PRO A 116 7.84 -4.17 -6.85
C PRO A 116 8.37 -5.13 -5.77
N SER A 117 8.41 -4.65 -4.53
CA SER A 117 8.89 -5.43 -3.40
C SER A 117 7.76 -6.26 -2.79
N LYS A 118 8.08 -7.49 -2.35
CA LYS A 118 7.15 -8.30 -1.55
C LYS A 118 6.77 -7.55 -0.27
N ALA A 119 5.50 -7.63 0.10
CA ALA A 119 4.98 -7.01 1.32
C ALA A 119 3.79 -7.81 1.87
N VAL A 120 3.51 -7.63 3.16
CA VAL A 120 2.29 -8.10 3.80
C VAL A 120 1.38 -6.92 4.05
N LEU A 121 0.12 -7.05 3.66
CA LEU A 121 -0.94 -6.08 3.94
C LEU A 121 -1.91 -6.67 4.95
N TYR A 122 -1.99 -6.05 6.13
CA TYR A 122 -2.94 -6.40 7.17
C TYR A 122 -4.26 -5.67 6.95
N THR A 123 -5.33 -6.42 6.75
CA THR A 123 -6.65 -5.89 6.41
C THR A 123 -7.70 -6.36 7.40
N LEU A 124 -8.75 -5.57 7.58
CA LEU A 124 -9.85 -5.96 8.48
C LEU A 124 -10.73 -7.04 7.86
N SER A 125 -10.90 -7.02 6.52
CA SER A 125 -11.84 -7.91 5.82
C SER A 125 -11.24 -9.26 5.45
N ASP A 126 -9.95 -9.29 5.09
CA ASP A 126 -9.30 -10.44 4.48
C ASP A 126 -8.12 -10.93 5.34
N GLY A 127 -7.97 -10.41 6.57
CA GLY A 127 -6.82 -10.70 7.40
C GLY A 127 -5.52 -10.23 6.74
N ALA A 128 -4.41 -10.93 7.04
CA ALA A 128 -3.11 -10.65 6.44
C ALA A 128 -3.04 -11.24 5.02
N CYS A 129 -2.62 -10.43 4.05
CA CYS A 129 -2.54 -10.81 2.64
C CYS A 129 -1.14 -10.58 2.08
N ALA A 130 -0.69 -11.50 1.22
CA ALA A 130 0.50 -11.30 0.41
C ALA A 130 0.23 -10.22 -0.64
N THR A 131 1.14 -9.27 -0.78
CA THR A 131 1.02 -8.22 -1.79
C THR A 131 2.37 -7.71 -2.28
N PHE A 132 2.35 -6.80 -3.25
CA PHE A 132 3.52 -6.18 -3.82
C PHE A 132 3.42 -4.66 -3.68
N ALA A 133 4.47 -4.03 -3.19
CA ALA A 133 4.60 -2.58 -3.09
C ALA A 133 5.57 -2.06 -4.14
N SER A 134 5.06 -1.28 -5.09
CA SER A 134 5.87 -0.65 -6.12
C SER A 134 6.40 0.69 -5.61
N HIS A 135 7.61 1.03 -6.02
CA HIS A 135 8.17 2.36 -5.80
C HIS A 135 8.65 2.93 -7.14
N LEU A 136 8.42 4.22 -7.35
CA LEU A 136 8.72 4.87 -8.61
C LEU A 136 9.86 5.87 -8.43
N SER A 137 10.80 5.92 -9.36
CA SER A 137 11.96 6.81 -9.29
C SER A 137 11.91 7.86 -10.40
N CYS A 138 12.16 9.12 -10.05
CA CYS A 138 12.35 10.19 -11.02
C CYS A 138 13.82 10.29 -11.43
N PRO A 139 14.18 10.09 -12.72
CA PRO A 139 15.55 10.24 -13.19
C PRO A 139 16.08 11.67 -13.06
N GLY A 140 15.22 12.68 -13.21
CA GLY A 140 15.60 14.09 -13.18
C GLY A 140 16.02 14.58 -11.79
N CYS A 141 15.12 14.49 -10.80
CA CYS A 141 15.39 15.01 -9.46
C CYS A 141 15.80 13.94 -8.42
N ARG A 142 15.88 12.66 -8.83
CA ARG A 142 16.21 11.49 -7.99
C ARG A 142 15.25 11.24 -6.82
N THR A 143 14.06 11.85 -6.85
CA THR A 143 13.00 11.56 -5.86
C THR A 143 12.48 10.14 -6.07
N ARG A 144 12.37 9.38 -4.98
CA ARG A 144 11.73 8.06 -4.94
C ARG A 144 10.35 8.18 -4.33
N TYR A 145 9.34 7.67 -5.01
CA TYR A 145 7.94 7.70 -4.61
C TYR A 145 7.56 6.31 -4.10
N TYR A 146 7.18 6.23 -2.84
CA TYR A 146 6.61 5.04 -2.19
C TYR A 146 5.09 5.17 -2.11
N PRO A 147 4.33 4.13 -1.73
CA PRO A 147 2.88 4.22 -1.60
C PRO A 147 2.38 5.33 -0.67
N ASN A 148 3.10 5.64 0.41
CA ASN A 148 2.65 6.63 1.41
C ASN A 148 3.43 7.93 1.47
N TYR A 149 4.66 7.95 0.94
CA TYR A 149 5.52 9.12 1.00
C TYR A 149 6.48 9.14 -0.19
N ALA A 150 7.07 10.29 -0.45
CA ALA A 150 8.21 10.44 -1.34
C ALA A 150 9.49 10.71 -0.53
N VAL A 151 10.63 10.27 -1.03
CA VAL A 151 11.96 10.49 -0.46
C VAL A 151 12.77 11.36 -1.40
N ARG A 152 13.24 12.49 -0.88
CA ARG A 152 14.16 13.39 -1.58
C ARG A 152 15.18 13.93 -0.58
N ASN A 153 16.46 13.88 -0.94
CA ASN A 153 17.56 14.40 -0.11
C ASN A 153 17.52 13.88 1.34
N GLY A 154 17.25 12.59 1.53
CA GLY A 154 17.20 11.98 2.87
C GLY A 154 15.98 12.37 3.71
N ILE A 155 14.97 13.04 3.14
CA ILE A 155 13.75 13.43 3.83
C ILE A 155 12.56 12.69 3.22
N ARG A 156 11.76 12.04 4.09
CA ARG A 156 10.43 11.51 3.75
C ARG A 156 9.40 12.63 3.83
N VAL A 157 8.61 12.78 2.78
CA VAL A 157 7.50 13.72 2.67
C VAL A 157 6.25 12.94 2.36
N TYR A 158 5.29 12.91 3.29
CA TYR A 158 4.05 12.17 3.12
C TYR A 158 3.12 12.89 2.14
N TYR A 159 2.32 12.16 1.37
CA TYR A 159 1.30 12.78 0.51
C TYR A 159 0.23 13.37 1.43
N GLY A 160 -0.14 14.65 1.27
CA GLY A 160 -0.96 15.40 2.25
C GLY A 160 -2.39 14.88 2.52
N LYS A 161 -2.74 13.69 2.02
CA LYS A 161 -3.95 12.94 2.34
C LYS A 161 -3.57 11.72 3.16
N ILE A 162 -4.40 11.35 4.13
CA ILE A 162 -4.18 10.09 4.84
C ILE A 162 -4.37 8.93 3.82
N PRO A 163 -3.42 7.97 3.70
CA PRO A 163 -3.55 6.81 2.83
C PRO A 163 -4.36 5.69 3.50
N ASN A 164 -5.05 4.86 2.72
CA ASN A 164 -5.87 3.77 3.26
C ASN A 164 -5.01 2.65 3.83
N GLU A 165 -3.85 2.40 3.25
CA GLU A 165 -2.85 1.43 3.68
C GLU A 165 -1.63 2.19 4.17
N ILE A 166 -1.21 1.99 5.42
CA ILE A 166 -0.10 2.70 6.04
C ILE A 166 1.10 1.77 6.16
N GLN A 167 2.23 2.17 5.60
CA GLN A 167 3.51 1.46 5.73
C GLN A 167 4.01 1.61 7.17
N VAL A 168 4.01 0.50 7.89
CA VAL A 168 4.45 0.42 9.29
C VAL A 168 5.79 -0.25 9.47
N THR A 169 6.35 -0.90 8.46
CA THR A 169 7.80 -1.19 8.33
C THR A 169 8.13 -1.35 6.85
N GLU A 170 9.37 -1.66 6.48
CA GLU A 170 9.79 -1.75 5.07
C GLU A 170 8.87 -2.62 4.19
N HIS A 171 8.46 -3.80 4.68
CA HIS A 171 7.64 -4.75 3.94
C HIS A 171 6.26 -4.99 4.57
N GLN A 172 5.79 -4.11 5.43
CA GLN A 172 4.58 -4.32 6.23
C GLN A 172 3.66 -3.10 6.14
N TYR A 173 2.41 -3.34 5.76
CA TYR A 173 1.38 -2.33 5.59
C TYR A 173 0.14 -2.69 6.39
N VAL A 174 -0.50 -1.71 7.00
CA VAL A 174 -1.72 -1.91 7.78
C VAL A 174 -2.83 -1.03 7.22
N GLU A 175 -3.99 -1.63 6.91
CA GLU A 175 -5.19 -0.90 6.52
C GLU A 175 -5.62 0.02 7.68
N ARG A 176 -6.01 1.24 7.36
CA ARG A 176 -6.48 2.23 8.34
C ARG A 176 -7.62 1.70 9.19
N ALA A 177 -8.48 0.85 8.61
CA ALA A 177 -9.55 0.19 9.35
C ALA A 177 -9.04 -0.69 10.51
N VAL A 178 -7.90 -1.37 10.34
CA VAL A 178 -7.25 -2.15 11.39
C VAL A 178 -6.65 -1.22 12.46
N LEU A 179 -6.01 -0.12 12.07
CA LEU A 179 -5.49 0.86 13.02
C LEU A 179 -6.61 1.57 13.80
N ASN A 180 -7.75 1.82 13.16
CA ASN A 180 -8.95 2.35 13.82
C ASN A 180 -9.54 1.33 14.81
N LEU A 181 -9.55 0.04 14.47
CA LEU A 181 -9.91 -1.02 15.42
C LEU A 181 -8.99 -0.99 16.64
N PHE A 182 -7.68 -0.87 16.44
CA PHE A 182 -6.70 -0.81 17.53
C PHE A 182 -6.91 0.44 18.40
N THR A 183 -7.18 1.58 17.77
CA THR A 183 -7.52 2.82 18.46
C THR A 183 -8.77 2.66 19.32
N ASN A 184 -9.82 2.01 18.79
CA ASN A 184 -11.05 1.77 19.54
C ASN A 184 -10.84 0.79 20.72
N LEU A 185 -10.07 -0.29 20.51
CA LEU A 185 -9.70 -1.23 21.57
C LEU A 185 -8.88 -0.53 22.67
N LEU A 186 -7.98 0.37 22.30
CA LEU A 186 -7.23 1.18 23.27
C LEU A 186 -8.15 2.10 24.07
N LEU A 187 -9.07 2.81 23.41
CA LEU A 187 -9.95 3.79 24.06
C LEU A 187 -11.04 3.15 24.94
N ILE A 188 -11.59 2.01 24.53
CA ILE A 188 -12.75 1.39 25.18
C ILE A 188 -12.32 0.35 26.21
N SER A 189 -11.30 -0.45 25.89
CA SER A 189 -10.89 -1.60 26.70
C SER A 189 -9.45 -1.52 27.17
N TRP A 190 -8.80 -0.35 27.08
CA TRP A 190 -7.41 -0.13 27.52
C TRP A 190 -6.44 -1.18 26.97
N THR A 191 -6.74 -1.64 25.76
CA THR A 191 -6.05 -2.77 25.14
C THR A 191 -4.87 -2.25 24.34
N PHE A 192 -3.66 -2.52 24.84
CA PHE A 192 -2.42 -2.13 24.19
C PHE A 192 -2.15 -2.90 22.89
N ALA A 193 -1.14 -2.44 22.15
CA ALA A 193 -0.74 -3.02 20.86
C ALA A 193 -0.49 -4.53 20.91
N THR A 194 0.06 -5.06 22.01
CA THR A 194 0.29 -6.51 22.17
C THR A 194 -1.00 -7.31 22.15
N ASN A 195 -2.00 -6.88 22.93
CA ASN A 195 -3.30 -7.54 22.95
C ASN A 195 -4.09 -7.25 21.66
N GLY A 196 -3.96 -6.06 21.07
CA GLY A 196 -4.56 -5.75 19.77
C GLY A 196 -4.02 -6.64 18.65
N ALA A 197 -2.70 -6.85 18.60
CA ALA A 197 -2.06 -7.76 17.67
C ALA A 197 -2.53 -9.21 17.86
N ARG A 198 -2.68 -9.65 19.12
CA ARG A 198 -3.24 -10.95 19.45
C ARG A 198 -4.68 -11.09 18.96
N VAL A 199 -5.55 -10.12 19.25
CA VAL A 199 -6.94 -10.09 18.78
C VAL A 199 -6.99 -10.19 17.25
N TYR A 200 -6.15 -9.42 16.55
CA TYR A 200 -6.08 -9.49 15.09
C TYR A 200 -5.67 -10.90 14.60
N ASN A 201 -4.59 -11.45 15.15
CA ASN A 201 -4.05 -12.74 14.70
C ASN A 201 -4.95 -13.94 15.08
N GLU A 202 -5.76 -13.82 16.14
CA GLU A 202 -6.65 -14.90 16.59
C GLU A 202 -8.06 -14.80 16.01
N ALA A 203 -8.61 -13.58 15.87
CA ALA A 203 -10.00 -13.38 15.48
C ALA A 203 -10.20 -13.02 13.99
N LEU A 204 -9.17 -12.48 13.34
CA LEU A 204 -9.21 -12.07 11.93
C LEU A 204 -8.25 -12.84 10.99
N PRO A 205 -7.62 -13.98 11.34
CA PRO A 205 -6.82 -14.69 10.36
C PRO A 205 -7.73 -15.24 9.26
N GLN A 206 -7.25 -15.16 8.02
CA GLN A 206 -7.83 -15.84 6.86
C GLN A 206 -6.70 -16.67 6.24
N PRO A 207 -6.39 -17.87 6.77
CA PRO A 207 -5.25 -18.66 6.33
C PRO A 207 -5.27 -19.01 4.84
N GLU A 208 -6.44 -19.01 4.20
CA GLU A 208 -6.60 -19.15 2.75
C GLU A 208 -5.95 -18.02 1.95
N ASN A 209 -5.62 -16.88 2.59
CA ASN A 209 -4.89 -15.78 1.98
C ASN A 209 -3.37 -15.94 2.09
N PHE A 210 -2.90 -16.98 2.78
CA PHE A 210 -1.48 -17.28 2.87
C PHE A 210 -1.07 -18.03 1.60
N PRO A 211 -0.12 -17.48 0.84
CA PRO A 211 0.29 -18.08 -0.42
C PRO A 211 1.02 -19.40 -0.17
N ASP A 212 0.57 -20.48 -0.83
CA ASP A 212 1.33 -21.72 -0.96
C ASP A 212 2.33 -21.60 -2.12
N HIS A 213 3.29 -20.69 -1.96
CA HIS A 213 4.29 -20.39 -2.99
C HIS A 213 5.70 -20.32 -2.35
N PRO A 214 6.73 -20.97 -2.92
CA PRO A 214 8.08 -21.04 -2.36
C PRO A 214 8.66 -19.69 -1.92
N ASP A 215 8.51 -18.67 -2.77
CA ASP A 215 8.92 -17.28 -2.52
C ASP A 215 8.35 -16.59 -1.27
N TRP A 216 7.35 -17.18 -0.63
CA TRP A 216 6.64 -16.61 0.51
C TRP A 216 6.75 -17.45 1.78
N MET A 217 7.43 -18.61 1.73
CA MET A 217 7.50 -19.54 2.87
C MET A 217 8.16 -18.92 4.11
N ASP A 218 9.13 -18.01 3.91
CA ASP A 218 9.83 -17.31 5.00
C ASP A 218 9.10 -16.03 5.48
N THR A 219 7.97 -15.68 4.86
CA THR A 219 7.24 -14.46 5.20
C THR A 219 6.28 -14.70 6.35
N SER A 220 6.46 -13.95 7.45
CA SER A 220 5.50 -13.97 8.55
C SER A 220 4.27 -13.13 8.23
N PHE A 221 3.09 -13.76 8.31
CA PHE A 221 1.78 -13.12 8.19
C PHE A 221 1.18 -12.73 9.55
N LYS A 222 1.95 -12.84 10.64
CA LYS A 222 1.50 -12.41 11.98
C LYS A 222 1.72 -10.91 12.15
N LEU A 223 0.67 -10.19 12.51
CA LEU A 223 0.77 -8.79 12.89
C LEU A 223 1.49 -8.72 14.24
N ARG A 224 2.56 -7.95 14.33
CA ARG A 224 3.33 -7.78 15.57
C ARG A 224 2.91 -6.52 16.32
N PRO A 225 3.14 -6.44 17.65
CA PRO A 225 2.77 -5.26 18.44
C PRO A 225 3.37 -3.96 17.88
N GLU A 226 4.62 -4.01 17.38
CA GLU A 226 5.31 -2.84 16.84
C GLU A 226 4.61 -2.30 15.58
N HIS A 227 4.01 -3.19 14.76
CA HIS A 227 3.25 -2.79 13.58
C HIS A 227 2.02 -1.96 13.95
N GLY A 228 1.30 -2.38 15.00
CA GLY A 228 0.15 -1.65 15.50
C GLY A 228 0.53 -0.30 16.10
N TRP A 229 1.62 -0.27 16.87
CA TRP A 229 2.13 0.96 17.48
C TRP A 229 2.63 1.97 16.46
N ASP A 230 3.52 1.56 15.56
CA ASP A 230 4.07 2.43 14.52
C ASP A 230 2.97 2.96 13.59
N GLY A 231 2.00 2.11 13.27
CA GLY A 231 0.82 2.51 12.51
C GLY A 231 -0.04 3.53 13.25
N PHE A 232 -0.27 3.36 14.55
CA PHE A 232 -1.02 4.30 15.38
C PHE A 232 -0.34 5.67 15.46
N VAL A 233 0.97 5.70 15.73
CA VAL A 233 1.75 6.95 15.80
C VAL A 233 1.70 7.66 14.45
N LEU A 234 1.98 6.95 13.36
CA LEU A 234 1.97 7.54 12.02
C LEU A 234 0.57 8.03 11.62
N LEU A 235 -0.49 7.26 11.87
CA LEU A 235 -1.87 7.68 11.60
C LEU A 235 -2.23 8.95 12.37
N SER A 236 -1.88 9.02 13.66
CA SER A 236 -2.14 10.18 14.50
C SER A 236 -1.40 11.43 14.00
N LEU A 237 -0.14 11.28 13.59
CA LEU A 237 0.63 12.36 12.97
C LEU A 237 -0.02 12.83 11.67
N LEU A 238 -0.38 11.90 10.78
CA LEU A 238 -0.99 12.24 9.49
C LEU A 238 -2.33 12.97 9.67
N GLN A 239 -3.18 12.53 10.60
CA GLN A 239 -4.43 13.21 10.94
C GLN A 239 -4.21 14.63 11.44
N ASP A 240 -3.25 14.83 12.34
CA ASP A 240 -2.97 16.16 12.88
C ASP A 240 -2.39 17.13 11.84
N TYR A 241 -1.47 16.64 11.01
CA TYR A 241 -0.85 17.42 9.93
C TYR A 241 -1.88 17.76 8.83
N GLU A 242 -2.76 16.82 8.47
CA GLU A 242 -3.88 17.07 7.55
C GLU A 242 -4.83 18.13 8.13
N ALA A 243 -5.18 18.05 9.41
CA ALA A 243 -6.02 19.06 10.07
C ALA A 243 -5.38 20.46 10.07
N ARG A 244 -4.04 20.54 10.11
CA ARG A 244 -3.30 21.81 10.01
C ARG A 244 -3.03 22.25 8.57
N GLN A 245 -3.39 21.45 7.57
CA GLN A 245 -3.06 21.66 6.15
C GLN A 245 -1.55 21.79 5.92
N VAL A 246 -0.74 21.05 6.69
CA VAL A 246 0.72 21.00 6.58
C VAL A 246 1.14 19.58 6.21
N THR A 247 2.19 19.45 5.40
CA THR A 247 2.74 18.13 5.05
C THR A 247 3.69 17.60 6.11
N LEU A 248 3.51 16.35 6.55
CA LEU A 248 4.44 15.68 7.46
C LEU A 248 5.78 15.41 6.76
N ARG A 249 6.87 15.86 7.39
CA ARG A 249 8.25 15.68 6.91
C ARG A 249 9.09 15.09 8.03
N VAL A 250 9.79 14.00 7.74
CA VAL A 250 10.67 13.30 8.70
C VAL A 250 11.95 12.82 8.02
N PRO A 251 13.05 12.58 8.75
CA PRO A 251 14.22 11.92 8.19
C PRO A 251 13.88 10.55 7.58
N HIS A 252 14.50 10.22 6.45
CA HIS A 252 14.33 8.92 5.79
C HIS A 252 15.11 7.81 6.50
N THR A 253 16.33 8.14 6.92
CA THR A 253 17.24 7.26 7.65
C THR A 253 16.96 7.29 9.15
N GLY A 254 17.65 6.43 9.90
CA GLY A 254 17.50 6.32 11.35
C GLY A 254 16.49 5.25 11.76
N ASP A 255 16.50 4.93 13.05
CA ASP A 255 15.58 3.97 13.62
C ASP A 255 14.14 4.43 13.40
N GLN A 256 13.29 3.47 13.08
CA GLN A 256 11.87 3.69 12.91
C GLN A 256 11.22 4.26 14.17
N GLN A 257 11.62 3.78 15.36
CA GLN A 257 11.09 4.26 16.63
C GLN A 257 11.39 5.76 16.85
N GLU A 258 12.57 6.21 16.46
CA GLU A 258 13.02 7.59 16.66
C GLU A 258 12.56 8.55 15.56
N ARG A 259 12.23 8.02 14.38
CA ARG A 259 11.91 8.80 13.18
C ARG A 259 10.82 9.85 13.40
N PHE A 260 9.88 9.54 14.29
CA PHE A 260 8.70 10.36 14.54
C PHE A 260 8.81 11.22 15.81
N THR A 261 9.85 11.06 16.62
CA THR A 261 10.01 11.73 17.91
C THR A 261 9.92 13.25 17.81
N ALA A 262 10.66 13.86 16.88
CA ALA A 262 10.61 15.30 16.67
C ALA A 262 9.21 15.80 16.27
N ALA A 263 8.50 15.04 15.40
CA ALA A 263 7.15 15.39 14.99
C ALA A 263 6.13 15.26 16.13
N MET A 264 6.30 14.27 17.01
CA MET A 264 5.45 14.07 18.19
C MET A 264 5.59 15.22 19.20
N HIS A 265 6.81 15.71 19.46
CA HIS A 265 7.03 16.85 20.36
C HIS A 265 6.33 18.12 19.89
N ILE A 266 6.24 18.34 18.58
CA ILE A 266 5.50 19.48 18.00
C ILE A 266 4.01 19.36 18.32
N ILE A 267 3.43 18.16 18.24
CA ILE A 267 2.00 17.95 18.54
C ILE A 267 1.69 18.19 20.02
N ASP A 268 2.52 17.67 20.94
CA ASP A 268 2.29 17.82 22.40
C ASP A 268 2.31 19.30 22.84
N SER A 269 2.95 20.17 22.06
CA SER A 269 2.90 21.61 22.30
C SER A 269 1.58 22.29 21.88
N SER A 270 0.74 21.63 21.07
CA SER A 270 -0.36 22.28 20.33
C SER A 270 -1.80 21.83 20.66
N LYS A 271 -2.06 20.64 21.27
CA LYS A 271 -3.44 20.14 21.55
C LYS A 271 -3.60 19.41 22.88
N LEU A 272 -4.70 19.70 23.61
CA LEU A 272 -5.05 19.15 24.94
C LEU A 272 -5.74 17.77 24.92
N LEU A 273 -6.39 17.36 23.83
CA LEU A 273 -7.14 16.08 23.75
C LEU A 273 -6.27 14.90 23.27
N THR A 274 -5.38 15.13 22.30
CA THR A 274 -4.34 14.15 21.90
C THR A 274 -3.28 13.95 22.97
N ARG A 275 -3.13 14.92 23.88
CA ARG A 275 -2.24 14.84 25.05
C ARG A 275 -2.52 13.63 25.93
N ASN A 276 -3.78 13.28 26.18
CA ASN A 276 -4.09 12.17 27.07
C ASN A 276 -3.81 10.81 26.41
N ALA A 277 -4.25 10.60 25.16
CA ALA A 277 -4.00 9.35 24.46
C ALA A 277 -2.51 9.14 24.16
N ILE A 278 -1.81 10.17 23.65
CA ILE A 278 -0.39 10.08 23.32
C ILE A 278 0.48 10.03 24.60
N LYS A 279 0.19 10.78 25.67
CA LYS A 279 0.93 10.66 26.95
C LYS A 279 0.66 9.36 27.69
N LEU A 280 -0.59 8.87 27.71
CA LEU A 280 -0.89 7.53 28.25
C LEU A 280 -0.07 6.48 27.49
N CYS A 281 -0.02 6.60 26.17
CA CYS A 281 0.77 5.72 25.31
C CYS A 281 2.28 5.85 25.57
N PHE A 282 2.84 7.06 25.64
CA PHE A 282 4.29 7.30 25.82
C PHE A 282 4.81 6.81 27.17
N ASN A 283 4.02 6.96 28.24
CA ASN A 283 4.40 6.53 29.58
C ASN A 283 4.39 4.99 29.75
N PHE A 284 3.61 4.27 28.94
CA PHE A 284 3.57 2.79 28.96
C PHE A 284 4.61 2.15 28.03
N ALA A 285 5.12 2.87 27.02
CA ALA A 285 6.17 2.37 26.14
C ALA A 285 7.58 2.42 26.77
N GLN A 286 7.75 3.14 27.89
CA GLN A 286 9.01 3.27 28.62
C GLN A 286 9.13 2.30 29.82
N THR A 287 8.13 1.45 30.04
CA THR A 287 8.09 0.40 31.08
C THR A 287 8.10 -0.97 30.44
#